data_AF-T0LS30-F1
#
_entry.id   AF-T0LS30-F1
#
_cell.length_a   1.000
_cell.length_b   1.000
_cell.length_c   1.000
_cell.angle_alpha   90.00
_cell.angle_beta   90.00
_cell.angle_gamma   90.00
#
_symmetry.space_group_name_H-M   'P 1'
#
loop_
_entity.id
_entity.type
_entity.pdbx_description
1 polymer ?
#
loop_
_entity_poly.entity_id
_entity_poly.type
_entity_poly.pdbx_seq_one_letter_code
_entity_poly.pdbx_strand_id
1 'polypeptide(L)'
;MFLDDRRVKDQFSKLLGSDMITPWGVRSMSAEDKKYDGGYHTGIVWPLMTGWFSIAAYRQGFFDQGYDQIKTFIENAFHSADPGRINEAYSSDQPTPTGQFAQGWSSSMFIMSLLGGMAGMPVWGDSTKDIKSVFHPHLPEEMKEITLRHFNWYGEKFTVVLSNQKITIEREG
;
A
#
# COMPACT_ATOMS: atom_id res chain seq x y z
N MET A 1 -6.31 17.98 -15.37
CA MET A 1 -5.22 17.46 -16.23
C MET A 1 -4.47 16.42 -15.42
N PHE A 2 -4.45 15.16 -15.88
CA PHE A 2 -3.64 14.11 -15.25
C PHE A 2 -2.18 14.25 -15.71
N LEU A 3 -1.23 13.81 -14.88
CA LEU A 3 0.20 13.86 -15.19
C LEU A 3 0.56 12.73 -16.18
N ASP A 4 1.53 13.00 -17.06
CA ASP A 4 2.18 11.93 -17.84
C ASP A 4 3.16 11.13 -16.96
N ASP A 5 3.52 9.90 -17.36
CA ASP A 5 4.31 8.97 -16.55
C ASP A 5 5.66 9.55 -16.08
N ARG A 6 6.34 10.34 -16.92
CA ARG A 6 7.61 10.98 -16.55
C ARG A 6 7.38 11.99 -15.44
N ARG A 7 6.36 12.83 -15.59
CA ARG A 7 5.98 13.80 -14.55
C ARG A 7 5.50 13.12 -13.28
N VAL A 8 4.82 11.97 -13.37
CA VAL A 8 4.42 11.20 -12.17
C VAL A 8 5.67 10.76 -11.41
N LYS A 9 6.65 10.16 -12.09
CA LYS A 9 7.90 9.70 -11.46
C LYS A 9 8.68 10.85 -10.82
N ASP A 10 8.83 11.98 -11.51
CA ASP A 10 9.54 13.16 -10.99
C ASP A 10 8.85 13.74 -9.74
N GLN A 11 7.51 13.82 -9.75
CA GLN A 11 6.76 14.30 -8.58
C GLN A 11 6.83 13.31 -7.42
N PHE A 12 6.82 12.00 -7.72
CA PHE A 12 6.98 10.98 -6.69
C PHE A 12 8.37 11.06 -6.04
N SER A 13 9.44 11.25 -6.82
CA SER A 13 10.78 11.46 -6.27
C SER A 13 10.87 12.68 -5.34
N LYS A 14 10.13 13.76 -5.63
CA LYS A 14 10.04 14.91 -4.71
C LYS A 14 9.29 14.57 -3.43
N LEU A 15 8.21 13.79 -3.54
CA LEU A 15 7.47 13.30 -2.39
C LEU A 15 8.35 12.43 -1.46
N LEU A 16 9.20 11.58 -2.04
CA LEU A 16 10.17 10.79 -1.29
C LEU A 16 11.16 11.64 -0.48
N GLY A 17 11.54 12.80 -1.01
CA GLY A 17 12.43 13.75 -0.34
C GLY A 17 11.71 14.76 0.56
N SER A 18 10.38 14.67 0.69
CA SER A 18 9.59 15.61 1.52
C SER A 18 9.45 15.12 2.95
N ASP A 19 9.14 16.03 3.88
CA ASP A 19 8.85 15.70 5.29
C ASP A 19 7.42 15.13 5.49
N MET A 20 6.94 14.36 4.51
CA MET A 20 5.65 13.64 4.60
C MET A 20 5.81 12.21 5.11
N ILE A 21 6.98 11.59 4.93
CA ILE A 21 7.21 10.19 5.30
C ILE A 21 7.66 10.11 6.76
N THR A 22 6.99 9.27 7.55
CA THR A 22 7.36 8.98 8.94
C THR A 22 7.69 7.49 9.11
N PRO A 23 8.31 7.08 10.22
CA PRO A 23 8.52 5.68 10.53
C PRO A 23 7.23 4.84 10.70
N TRP A 24 6.06 5.47 10.85
CA TRP A 24 4.76 4.80 11.05
C TRP A 24 3.71 5.10 9.98
N GLY A 25 4.12 5.78 8.89
CA GLY A 25 3.28 5.98 7.71
C GLY A 25 3.50 7.31 7.02
N VAL A 26 2.54 7.72 6.20
CA VAL A 26 2.62 8.97 5.42
C VAL A 26 1.64 10.00 5.97
N ARG A 27 2.15 11.20 6.24
CA ARG A 27 1.38 12.38 6.64
C ARG A 27 0.45 12.83 5.52
N SER A 28 -0.63 13.48 5.89
CA SER A 28 -1.55 14.17 4.96
C SER A 28 -0.96 15.44 4.34
N MET A 29 0.10 16.01 4.94
CA MET A 29 0.76 17.24 4.53
C MET A 29 2.24 17.20 4.92
N SER A 30 3.10 17.85 4.15
CA SER A 30 4.53 18.02 4.51
C SER A 30 4.65 18.88 5.76
N ALA A 31 5.53 18.48 6.68
CA ALA A 31 5.81 19.30 7.87
C ALA A 31 6.52 20.64 7.55
N GLU A 32 7.00 20.80 6.31
CA GLU A 32 7.57 22.05 5.80
C GLU A 32 6.51 23.03 5.26
N ASP A 33 5.24 22.60 5.12
CA ASP A 33 4.17 23.48 4.65
C ASP A 33 3.81 24.52 5.73
N LYS A 34 3.53 25.76 5.31
CA LYS A 34 3.14 26.85 6.22
C LYS A 34 1.83 26.59 6.96
N LYS A 35 0.98 25.70 6.44
CA LYS A 35 -0.30 25.30 7.04
C LYS A 35 -0.18 24.06 7.91
N TYR A 36 1.00 23.48 8.01
CA TYR A 36 1.22 22.30 8.85
C TYR A 36 1.08 22.67 10.32
N ASP A 37 0.19 21.95 11.00
CA ASP A 37 0.01 22.03 12.46
C ASP A 37 -0.10 20.62 13.09
N GLY A 38 0.14 19.57 12.30
CA GLY A 38 -0.01 18.18 12.74
C GLY A 38 -1.47 17.73 12.89
N GLY A 39 -2.43 18.57 12.54
CA GLY A 39 -3.86 18.33 12.67
C GLY A 39 -4.43 17.34 11.64
N TYR A 40 -5.72 17.05 11.80
CA TYR A 40 -6.42 15.94 11.12
C TYR A 40 -6.36 15.98 9.58
N HIS A 41 -6.29 17.17 8.99
CA HIS A 41 -6.13 17.36 7.54
C HIS A 41 -4.87 18.15 7.17
N THR A 42 -4.01 18.41 8.16
CA THR A 42 -2.92 19.39 8.13
C THR A 42 -1.63 18.81 8.72
N GLY A 43 -1.47 17.47 8.63
CA GLY A 43 -0.22 16.82 9.03
C GLY A 43 -0.35 15.45 9.69
N ILE A 44 -1.55 15.03 10.08
CA ILE A 44 -1.75 13.71 10.70
C ILE A 44 -1.37 12.58 9.74
N VAL A 45 -0.92 11.44 10.27
CA VAL A 45 -0.59 10.24 9.50
C VAL A 45 -1.84 9.41 9.31
N TRP A 46 -2.16 9.09 8.06
CA TRP A 46 -3.29 8.25 7.72
C TRP A 46 -2.81 6.98 7.02
N PRO A 47 -3.14 5.78 7.49
CA PRO A 47 -2.83 4.56 6.75
C PRO A 47 -3.51 4.52 5.37
N LEU A 48 -4.63 5.24 5.21
CA LEU A 48 -5.20 5.48 3.89
C LEU A 48 -4.19 6.13 2.91
N MET A 49 -3.50 7.20 3.35
CA MET A 49 -2.49 7.90 2.55
C MET A 49 -1.23 7.06 2.38
N THR A 50 -0.82 6.33 3.42
CA THR A 50 0.28 5.37 3.37
C THR A 50 0.06 4.32 2.27
N GLY A 51 -1.15 3.78 2.14
CA GLY A 51 -1.45 2.79 1.11
C GLY A 51 -1.45 3.37 -0.30
N TRP A 52 -1.99 4.58 -0.47
CA TRP A 52 -1.95 5.26 -1.77
C TRP A 52 -0.52 5.51 -2.23
N PHE A 53 0.31 5.98 -1.29
CA PHE A 53 1.73 6.14 -1.52
C PHE A 53 2.38 4.81 -1.90
N SER A 54 2.12 3.73 -1.15
CA SER A 54 2.74 2.43 -1.41
C SER A 54 2.41 1.92 -2.83
N ILE A 55 1.13 1.92 -3.20
CA ILE A 55 0.68 1.51 -4.54
C ILE A 55 1.33 2.39 -5.63
N ALA A 56 1.41 3.70 -5.41
CA ALA A 56 2.05 4.62 -6.35
C ALA A 56 3.56 4.39 -6.45
N ALA A 57 4.25 4.12 -5.34
CA ALA A 57 5.67 3.82 -5.28
C ALA A 57 6.00 2.60 -6.15
N TYR A 58 5.26 1.50 -5.95
CA TYR A 58 5.38 0.29 -6.75
C TYR A 58 5.15 0.56 -8.25
N ARG A 59 4.10 1.29 -8.61
CA ARG A 59 3.81 1.64 -10.01
C ARG A 59 4.91 2.47 -10.69
N GLN A 60 5.66 3.24 -9.92
CA GLN A 60 6.73 4.10 -10.43
C GLN A 60 8.13 3.46 -10.32
N GLY A 61 8.23 2.24 -9.80
CA GLY A 61 9.47 1.49 -9.63
C GLY A 61 10.25 1.84 -8.35
N PHE A 62 9.63 2.50 -7.37
CA PHE A 62 10.17 2.77 -6.05
C PHE A 62 9.78 1.64 -5.08
N PHE A 63 10.20 0.43 -5.40
CA PHE A 63 9.72 -0.79 -4.74
C PHE A 63 10.08 -0.85 -3.25
N ASP A 64 11.31 -0.48 -2.90
CA ASP A 64 11.78 -0.46 -1.52
C ASP A 64 10.97 0.52 -0.67
N GLN A 65 10.74 1.73 -1.18
CA GLN A 65 9.94 2.75 -0.48
C GLN A 65 8.48 2.31 -0.36
N GLY A 66 7.93 1.66 -1.40
CA GLY A 66 6.60 1.06 -1.36
C GLY A 66 6.50 -0.03 -0.29
N TYR A 67 7.52 -0.89 -0.19
CA TYR A 67 7.58 -1.96 0.80
C TYR A 67 7.78 -1.45 2.22
N ASP A 68 8.62 -0.43 2.42
CA ASP A 68 8.80 0.22 3.71
C ASP A 68 7.47 0.74 4.26
N GLN A 69 6.64 1.34 3.40
CA GLN A 69 5.31 1.77 3.82
C GLN A 69 4.35 0.60 4.11
N ILE A 70 4.47 -0.53 3.42
CA ILE A 70 3.69 -1.75 3.76
C ILE A 70 4.05 -2.24 5.17
N LYS A 71 5.34 -2.22 5.54
CA LYS A 71 5.79 -2.61 6.89
C LYS A 71 5.19 -1.72 7.98
N THR A 72 4.96 -0.43 7.72
CA THR A 72 4.33 0.44 8.73
C THR A 72 2.91 -0.01 9.13
N PHE A 73 2.12 -0.60 8.22
CA PHE A 73 0.83 -1.20 8.57
C PHE A 73 0.99 -2.36 9.56
N ILE A 74 2.00 -3.20 9.33
CA ILE A 74 2.32 -4.37 10.15
C ILE A 74 2.75 -3.91 11.55
N GLU A 75 3.68 -2.96 11.62
CA GLU A 75 4.14 -2.37 12.87
C GLU A 75 2.99 -1.75 13.66
N ASN A 76 2.15 -0.97 12.99
CA ASN A 76 0.96 -0.35 13.60
C ASN A 76 -0.04 -1.40 14.13
N ALA A 77 -0.21 -2.51 13.41
CA ALA A 77 -1.12 -3.59 13.80
C ALA A 77 -0.60 -4.40 15.00
N PHE A 78 0.71 -4.62 15.09
CA PHE A 78 1.35 -5.33 16.22
C PHE A 78 1.49 -4.47 17.47
N HIS A 79 1.68 -3.16 17.33
CA HIS A 79 1.77 -2.22 18.44
C HIS A 79 0.42 -1.68 18.92
N SER A 80 -0.67 -2.03 18.23
CA SER A 80 -2.01 -1.66 18.66
C SER A 80 -2.40 -2.40 19.95
N ALA A 81 -3.06 -1.68 20.87
CA ALA A 81 -3.63 -2.26 22.09
C ALA A 81 -4.64 -3.39 21.80
N ASP A 82 -5.34 -3.29 20.65
CA ASP A 82 -6.13 -4.38 20.10
C ASP A 82 -5.30 -5.06 18.98
N PRO A 83 -4.87 -6.32 19.15
CA PRO A 83 -3.99 -6.98 18.19
C PRO A 83 -4.56 -7.04 16.78
N GLY A 84 -3.74 -6.70 15.79
CA GLY A 84 -4.10 -6.77 14.37
C GLY A 84 -4.88 -5.55 13.86
N ARG A 85 -5.18 -4.57 14.72
CA ARG A 85 -5.96 -3.39 14.37
C ARG A 85 -5.09 -2.33 13.71
N ILE A 86 -5.55 -1.84 12.55
CA ILE A 86 -5.02 -0.64 11.91
C ILE A 86 -6.03 0.50 12.15
N ASN A 87 -5.57 1.55 12.82
CA ASN A 87 -6.41 2.67 13.24
C ASN A 87 -6.73 3.62 12.07
N GLU A 88 -7.72 4.50 12.20
CA GLU A 88 -8.01 5.54 11.18
C GLU A 88 -6.81 6.45 10.91
N ALA A 89 -6.20 6.94 11.98
CA ALA A 89 -5.10 7.88 11.90
C ALA A 89 -4.15 7.72 13.08
N TYR A 90 -2.94 8.24 12.92
CA TYR A 90 -1.89 8.24 13.93
C TYR A 90 -1.36 9.66 14.06
N SER A 91 -0.99 10.06 15.27
CA SER A 91 -0.43 11.39 15.50
C SER A 91 0.78 11.67 14.60
N SER A 92 1.03 12.95 14.33
CA SER A 92 2.07 13.40 13.40
C SER A 92 3.48 13.37 14.01
N ASP A 93 3.57 13.32 15.34
CA ASP A 93 4.78 13.33 16.16
C ASP A 93 5.16 11.96 16.72
N GLN A 94 4.18 11.09 16.99
CA GLN A 94 4.35 9.75 17.53
C GLN A 94 3.29 8.79 16.94
N PRO A 95 3.53 7.46 16.93
CA PRO A 95 2.57 6.47 16.43
C PRO A 95 1.38 6.24 17.40
N THR A 96 0.83 7.30 17.98
CA THR A 96 -0.33 7.24 18.87
C THR A 96 -1.62 7.19 18.05
N PRO A 97 -2.46 6.14 18.21
CA PRO A 97 -3.74 6.04 17.52
C PRO A 97 -4.71 7.18 17.89
N THR A 98 -5.44 7.72 16.92
CA THR A 98 -6.51 8.72 17.11
C THR A 98 -7.61 8.61 16.04
N GLY A 99 -8.78 9.21 16.26
CA GLY A 99 -9.94 9.03 15.38
C GLY A 99 -10.64 7.69 15.59
N GLN A 100 -11.28 7.16 14.55
CA GLN A 100 -12.01 5.90 14.58
C GLN A 100 -11.08 4.71 14.75
N PHE A 101 -11.39 3.89 15.75
CA PHE A 101 -10.53 2.77 16.15
C PHE A 101 -10.50 1.63 15.11
N ALA A 102 -11.61 1.39 14.40
CA ALA A 102 -11.74 0.33 13.41
C ALA A 102 -12.20 0.90 12.06
N GLN A 103 -11.28 1.55 11.34
CA GLN A 103 -11.60 2.22 10.10
C GLN A 103 -11.31 1.32 8.89
N GLY A 104 -12.37 1.00 8.14
CA GLY A 104 -12.34 0.01 7.06
C GLY A 104 -11.43 0.38 5.89
N TRP A 105 -11.35 1.66 5.51
CA TRP A 105 -10.49 2.14 4.42
C TRP A 105 -9.00 1.95 4.75
N SER A 106 -8.59 2.29 5.96
CA SER A 106 -7.21 2.20 6.46
C SER A 106 -6.74 0.76 6.53
N SER A 107 -7.59 -0.13 7.04
CA SER A 107 -7.32 -1.57 7.05
C SER A 107 -7.31 -2.16 5.63
N SER A 108 -8.23 -1.73 4.77
CA SER A 108 -8.29 -2.17 3.38
C SER A 108 -7.05 -1.76 2.59
N MET A 109 -6.48 -0.59 2.87
CA MET A 109 -5.27 -0.11 2.20
C MET A 109 -4.05 -1.01 2.42
N PHE A 110 -3.96 -1.75 3.53
CA PHE A 110 -2.92 -2.79 3.68
C PHE A 110 -3.07 -3.87 2.61
N ILE A 111 -4.27 -4.44 2.48
CA ILE A 111 -4.59 -5.47 1.48
C ILE A 111 -4.42 -4.91 0.06
N MET A 112 -4.88 -3.68 -0.20
CA MET A 112 -4.72 -3.05 -1.51
C MET A 112 -3.25 -2.76 -1.85
N SER A 113 -2.39 -2.49 -0.87
CA SER A 113 -0.95 -2.28 -1.10
C SER A 113 -0.25 -3.60 -1.41
N LEU A 114 -0.64 -4.70 -0.76
CA LEU A 114 -0.16 -6.04 -1.09
C LEU A 114 -0.59 -6.45 -2.51
N LEU A 115 -1.89 -6.31 -2.83
CA LEU A 115 -2.41 -6.72 -4.14
C LEU A 115 -1.99 -5.78 -5.27
N GLY A 116 -2.18 -4.48 -5.10
CA GLY A 116 -1.97 -3.49 -6.16
C GLY A 116 -0.56 -2.90 -6.24
N GLY A 117 0.20 -2.97 -5.14
CA GLY A 117 1.61 -2.63 -5.11
C GLY A 117 2.46 -3.88 -5.37
N MET A 118 2.58 -4.73 -4.36
CA MET A 118 3.54 -5.85 -4.36
C MET A 118 3.22 -6.94 -5.38
N ALA A 119 1.95 -7.33 -5.54
CA ALA A 119 1.53 -8.31 -6.55
C ALA A 119 1.28 -7.68 -7.94
N GLY A 120 1.28 -6.34 -8.03
CA GLY A 120 1.08 -5.60 -9.28
C GLY A 120 -0.33 -5.71 -9.88
N MET A 121 -1.32 -6.10 -9.09
CA MET A 121 -2.69 -6.31 -9.56
C MET A 121 -3.39 -4.97 -9.86
N PRO A 122 -4.12 -4.84 -10.98
CA PRO A 122 -4.99 -3.69 -11.24
C PRO A 122 -6.20 -3.69 -10.28
N VAL A 123 -6.03 -3.07 -9.11
CA VAL A 123 -7.07 -3.00 -8.06
C VAL A 123 -8.28 -2.11 -8.41
N TRP A 124 -8.25 -1.41 -9.55
CA TRP A 124 -9.35 -0.56 -10.04
C TRP A 124 -10.11 -1.18 -11.21
N GLY A 125 -9.92 -2.48 -11.43
CA GLY A 125 -10.58 -3.26 -12.46
C GLY A 125 -9.69 -3.53 -13.67
N ASP A 126 -9.87 -4.72 -14.21
CA ASP A 126 -9.32 -5.17 -15.48
C ASP A 126 -10.43 -5.99 -16.17
N SER A 127 -10.48 -5.94 -17.49
CA SER A 127 -11.43 -6.70 -18.30
C SER A 127 -10.80 -7.96 -18.92
N THR A 128 -9.51 -8.18 -18.68
CA THR A 128 -8.79 -9.37 -19.14
C THR A 128 -9.34 -10.62 -18.48
N LYS A 129 -9.52 -11.65 -19.30
CA LYS A 129 -9.86 -12.98 -18.79
C LYS A 129 -8.61 -13.76 -18.40
N ASP A 130 -7.44 -13.37 -18.90
CA ASP A 130 -6.18 -14.01 -18.54
C ASP A 130 -5.72 -13.53 -17.16
N ILE A 131 -6.05 -14.34 -16.15
CA ILE A 131 -5.64 -14.15 -14.75
C ILE A 131 -4.11 -14.01 -14.60
N LYS A 132 -3.29 -14.59 -15.47
CA LYS A 132 -1.84 -14.44 -15.35
C LYS A 132 -1.39 -13.03 -15.71
N SER A 133 -2.05 -12.42 -16.71
CA SER A 133 -1.69 -11.09 -17.22
C SER A 133 -1.92 -9.96 -16.21
N VAL A 134 -2.78 -10.16 -15.21
CA VAL A 134 -3.08 -9.12 -14.20
C VAL A 134 -2.02 -8.99 -13.11
N PHE A 135 -1.08 -9.94 -13.00
CA PHE A 135 -0.07 -9.92 -11.95
C PHE A 135 1.28 -9.49 -12.49
N HIS A 136 1.89 -8.51 -11.81
CA HIS A 136 3.23 -8.01 -12.08
C HIS A 136 4.01 -7.92 -10.76
N PRO A 137 4.32 -9.07 -10.15
CA PRO A 137 4.85 -9.11 -8.80
C PRO A 137 6.23 -8.48 -8.72
N HIS A 138 6.46 -7.71 -7.66
CA HIS A 138 7.76 -7.23 -7.23
C HIS A 138 7.88 -7.42 -5.72
N LEU A 139 8.38 -8.58 -5.31
CA LEU A 139 8.54 -8.96 -3.91
C LEU A 139 9.89 -8.44 -3.39
N PRO A 140 9.96 -8.02 -2.11
CA PRO A 140 11.24 -7.72 -1.47
C PRO A 140 12.10 -8.99 -1.38
N GLU A 141 13.42 -8.84 -1.27
CA GLU A 141 14.38 -9.96 -1.28
C GLU A 141 14.09 -11.00 -0.19
N GLU A 142 13.59 -10.56 0.97
CA GLU A 142 13.21 -11.42 2.08
C GLU A 142 11.98 -12.30 1.82
N MET A 143 11.18 -11.99 0.80
CA MET A 143 9.95 -12.71 0.47
C MET A 143 10.12 -13.51 -0.82
N LYS A 144 10.12 -14.85 -0.68
CA LYS A 144 10.28 -15.76 -1.83
C LYS A 144 9.05 -15.82 -2.72
N GLU A 145 7.88 -15.89 -2.12
CA GLU A 145 6.62 -16.03 -2.82
C GLU A 145 5.43 -15.54 -2.01
N ILE A 146 4.34 -15.21 -2.71
CA ILE A 146 3.01 -14.97 -2.16
C ILE A 146 2.07 -16.01 -2.78
N THR A 147 1.26 -16.67 -1.94
CA THR A 147 0.21 -17.57 -2.42
C THR A 147 -1.17 -16.98 -2.11
N LEU A 148 -1.93 -16.68 -3.16
CA LEU A 148 -3.35 -16.34 -3.07
C LEU A 148 -4.16 -17.63 -3.27
N ARG A 149 -4.87 -18.06 -2.22
CA ARG A 149 -5.74 -19.25 -2.26
C ARG A 149 -7.19 -18.83 -2.46
N HIS A 150 -7.98 -19.67 -3.11
CA HIS A 150 -9.40 -19.41 -3.35
C HIS A 150 -9.65 -18.08 -4.06
N PHE A 151 -8.70 -17.64 -4.89
CA PHE A 151 -8.78 -16.38 -5.60
C PHE A 151 -9.87 -16.50 -6.67
N ASN A 152 -10.95 -15.73 -6.50
CA ASN A 152 -12.06 -15.76 -7.43
C ASN A 152 -11.74 -14.88 -8.65
N TRP A 153 -11.79 -15.48 -9.83
CA TRP A 153 -11.63 -14.79 -11.10
C TRP A 153 -12.70 -15.26 -12.07
N TYR A 154 -13.60 -14.37 -12.46
CA TYR A 154 -14.74 -14.66 -13.35
C TYR A 154 -15.60 -15.87 -12.91
N GLY A 155 -15.81 -16.02 -11.60
CA GLY A 155 -16.65 -17.08 -11.05
C GLY A 155 -15.94 -18.42 -10.85
N GLU A 156 -14.69 -18.54 -11.29
CA GLU A 156 -13.84 -19.70 -11.06
C GLU A 156 -12.85 -19.39 -9.92
N LYS A 157 -12.39 -20.44 -9.21
CA LYS A 157 -11.43 -20.29 -8.11
C LYS A 157 -10.06 -20.78 -8.54
N PHE A 158 -9.03 -20.07 -8.12
CA PHE A 158 -7.64 -20.38 -8.43
C PHE A 158 -6.77 -20.28 -7.19
N THR A 159 -5.76 -21.15 -7.14
CA THR A 159 -4.56 -20.91 -6.34
C THR A 159 -3.52 -20.24 -7.24
N VAL A 160 -3.09 -19.05 -6.86
CA VAL A 160 -2.10 -18.24 -7.58
C VAL A 160 -0.85 -18.12 -6.72
N VAL A 161 0.29 -18.57 -7.24
CA VAL A 161 1.61 -18.42 -6.61
C VAL A 161 2.42 -17.40 -7.39
N LEU A 162 2.84 -16.35 -6.69
CA LEU A 162 3.58 -15.21 -7.24
C LEU A 162 5.01 -15.20 -6.69
N SER A 163 6.00 -15.16 -7.58
CA SER A 163 7.38 -14.81 -7.24
C SER A 163 7.96 -13.84 -8.27
N ASN A 164 9.13 -13.26 -7.98
CA ASN A 164 9.83 -12.37 -8.91
C ASN A 164 10.27 -13.06 -10.22
N GLN A 165 10.33 -14.40 -10.23
CA GLN A 165 10.79 -15.18 -11.38
C GLN A 165 9.66 -15.90 -12.11
N LYS A 166 8.56 -16.23 -11.41
CA LYS A 166 7.51 -17.09 -11.95
C LYS A 166 6.14 -16.78 -11.34
N ILE A 167 5.12 -16.83 -12.18
CA ILE A 167 3.72 -16.87 -11.78
C ILE A 167 3.15 -18.25 -12.13
N THR A 168 2.60 -18.95 -11.14
CA THR A 168 1.90 -20.24 -11.31
C THR A 168 0.44 -20.08 -10.95
N ILE A 169 -0.44 -20.65 -11.78
CA ILE A 169 -1.89 -20.56 -11.58
C ILE A 169 -2.47 -21.95 -11.76
N GLU A 170 -3.17 -22.40 -10.72
CA GLU A 170 -3.87 -23.67 -10.70
C GLU A 170 -5.35 -23.42 -10.44
N ARG A 171 -6.20 -23.99 -11.29
CA ARG A 171 -7.65 -23.94 -11.12
C ARG A 171 -8.04 -24.90 -9.99
N GLU A 172 -8.83 -24.41 -9.05
CA GLU A 172 -9.43 -25.23 -8.00
C GLU A 172 -10.68 -25.95 -8.57
N GLY A 173 -10.84 -27.22 -8.19
CA GLY A 173 -11.97 -28.06 -8.58
C GLY A 173 -13.30 -27.62 -7.99
#